data_AF-A0A9X1JRW3-F1
#
_entry.id   AF-A0A9X1JRW3-F1
#
_cell.length_a   1.000
_cell.length_b   1.000
_cell.length_c   1.000
_cell.angle_alpha   90.00
_cell.angle_beta   90.00
_cell.angle_gamma   90.00
#
_symmetry.space_group_name_H-M   'P 1'
#
loop_
_entity.id
_entity.type
_entity.pdbx_description
1 polymer ?
#
loop_
_entity_poly.entity_id
_entity_poly.type
_entity_poly.pdbx_seq_one_letter_code
_entity_poly.pdbx_strand_id
1 'polypeptide(L)'
;MKKLTYILLLCPIILLSQIQIGQNLLADRLGEDFGYSIALSSDGLTMAIGNRNSNPNTVAVGEVEVFSLINNQWVQKGSSLFGVYSEAFGASVKLSDDGETLIVGSPASSGGGVNSGGVTVYTFNGTDWIQKGQKLYGAAQSALFGFSVDINSNGNRIAASSPNISNDTGLVYVFDFDSASNTWNLIGSEISGNTSTVFFGLDIDLSDNGTTIAIGTPRDNSAFTNAGMVKVFEFQNNQWVQKGTDILGNAQEVRLGASVSITNDGNRIAVGIPFDSESTFRAGKVTFYDFTNQNWTQVGNAIQGNTSEQFFGNSVELSANGNVATVLSPSANNVDDRSVSIYQFDGNNYVQRGITIPIDGLRGALAISDSGNILALGNYLRTNNFGLAQAYDISSVLSLPDNSLINVLVYPNPTSKIINVSIEDETFLKDILIYDVLGHLILRSKNQTIDVSDFKSGLYLLKLRTKDNKEMTTKIVVR
;
A
#
# COMPACT_ATOMS: atom_id res chain seq x y z
N MET A 1 15.15 -7.89 -59.97
CA MET A 1 15.53 -7.80 -58.55
C MET A 1 14.43 -7.05 -57.81
N LYS A 2 13.58 -7.74 -57.05
CA LYS A 2 12.53 -7.12 -56.23
C LYS A 2 13.18 -6.58 -54.96
N LYS A 3 13.10 -5.27 -54.73
CA LYS A 3 13.56 -4.63 -53.48
C LYS A 3 12.54 -4.95 -52.38
N LEU A 4 12.99 -5.69 -51.37
CA LEU A 4 12.22 -5.95 -50.15
C LEU A 4 12.44 -4.74 -49.22
N THR A 5 11.40 -3.93 -49.03
CA THR A 5 11.44 -2.79 -48.11
C THR A 5 11.12 -3.29 -46.71
N TYR A 6 12.09 -3.28 -45.80
CA TYR A 6 11.86 -3.57 -44.39
C TYR A 6 11.21 -2.35 -43.74
N ILE A 7 9.94 -2.49 -43.34
CA ILE A 7 9.26 -1.52 -42.48
C ILE A 7 9.67 -1.86 -41.05
N LEU A 8 10.51 -1.03 -40.44
CA LEU A 8 10.83 -1.11 -39.02
C LEU A 8 9.60 -0.61 -38.25
N LEU A 9 8.80 -1.53 -37.71
CA LEU A 9 7.70 -1.19 -36.81
C LEU A 9 8.31 -0.89 -35.44
N LEU A 10 8.47 0.39 -35.10
CA LEU A 10 8.76 0.80 -33.71
C LEU A 10 7.48 0.56 -32.90
N CYS A 11 7.40 -0.61 -32.28
CA CYS A 11 6.40 -0.89 -31.25
C CYS A 11 6.78 -0.05 -30.02
N PRO A 12 5.93 0.88 -29.54
CA PRO A 12 6.19 1.52 -28.26
C PRO A 12 6.18 0.43 -27.20
N ILE A 13 7.33 0.16 -26.60
CA ILE A 13 7.40 -0.67 -25.39
C ILE A 13 6.71 0.16 -24.32
N ILE A 14 5.46 -0.19 -24.01
CA ILE A 14 4.82 0.26 -22.78
C ILE A 14 5.65 -0.37 -21.66
N LEU A 15 6.54 0.40 -21.06
CA LEU A 15 7.20 0.00 -19.82
C LEU A 15 6.10 -0.01 -18.75
N LEU A 16 5.70 -1.22 -18.34
CA LEU A 16 4.82 -1.41 -17.20
C LEU A 16 5.55 -0.86 -15.96
N SER A 17 4.93 0.10 -15.26
CA SER A 17 5.31 0.40 -13.88
C SER A 17 4.75 -0.71 -13.00
N GLN A 18 5.57 -1.73 -12.71
CA GLN A 18 5.36 -2.86 -11.78
C GLN A 18 6.30 -3.98 -12.22
N ILE A 19 7.55 -3.96 -11.73
CA ILE A 19 8.57 -4.95 -12.09
C ILE A 19 8.96 -5.71 -10.84
N GLN A 20 8.93 -7.04 -10.88
CA GLN A 20 9.39 -7.84 -9.74
C GLN A 20 10.88 -7.56 -9.46
N ILE A 21 11.18 -7.31 -8.19
CA ILE A 21 12.53 -7.10 -7.67
C ILE A 21 13.04 -8.39 -7.05
N GLY A 22 14.22 -8.82 -7.48
CA GLY A 22 14.80 -10.08 -7.02
C GLY A 22 13.97 -11.32 -7.40
N GLN A 23 14.35 -12.43 -6.78
CA GLN A 23 13.68 -13.72 -6.91
C GLN A 23 12.49 -13.84 -5.95
N ASN A 24 11.59 -14.80 -6.23
CA ASN A 24 10.61 -15.28 -5.25
C ASN A 24 11.32 -15.90 -4.05
N LEU A 25 10.86 -15.60 -2.83
CA LEU A 25 11.29 -16.27 -1.61
C LEU A 25 10.21 -17.26 -1.18
N LEU A 26 10.59 -18.51 -0.92
CA LEU A 26 9.65 -19.61 -0.67
C LEU A 26 9.90 -20.21 0.70
N ALA A 27 8.84 -20.72 1.33
CA ALA A 27 8.97 -21.56 2.51
C ALA A 27 9.84 -22.79 2.24
N ASP A 28 10.51 -23.29 3.27
CA ASP A 28 11.27 -24.54 3.22
C ASP A 28 10.37 -25.79 3.09
N ARG A 29 9.11 -25.70 3.53
CA ARG A 29 8.16 -26.82 3.55
C ARG A 29 6.77 -26.42 3.06
N LEU A 30 6.04 -27.41 2.56
CA LEU A 30 4.64 -27.25 2.16
C LEU A 30 3.73 -27.02 3.38
N GLY A 31 2.74 -26.13 3.22
CA GLY A 31 1.74 -25.86 4.25
C GLY A 31 2.22 -24.98 5.40
N GLU A 32 3.43 -24.41 5.31
CA GLU A 32 3.92 -23.42 6.26
C GLU A 32 3.37 -22.02 5.96
N ASP A 33 3.32 -21.19 7.01
CA ASP A 33 2.75 -19.85 7.00
C ASP A 33 3.74 -18.78 6.51
N PHE A 34 4.70 -19.12 5.64
CA PHE A 34 5.68 -18.15 5.13
C PHE A 34 4.99 -17.03 4.35
N GLY A 35 5.35 -15.78 4.67
CA GLY A 35 4.64 -14.60 4.15
C GLY A 35 3.36 -14.27 4.91
N TYR A 36 3.14 -14.84 6.10
CA TYR A 36 1.99 -14.49 6.94
C TYR A 36 2.06 -13.04 7.43
N SER A 37 3.26 -12.56 7.72
CA SER A 37 3.56 -11.16 8.00
C SER A 37 4.80 -10.74 7.21
N ILE A 38 4.88 -9.48 6.82
CA ILE A 38 5.98 -8.93 6.04
C ILE A 38 6.25 -7.49 6.45
N ALA A 39 7.51 -7.07 6.43
CA ALA A 39 7.91 -5.68 6.70
C ALA A 39 9.07 -5.29 5.79
N LEU A 40 9.15 -3.99 5.48
CA LEU A 40 10.24 -3.37 4.74
C LEU A 40 10.92 -2.30 5.58
N SER A 41 12.21 -2.07 5.35
CA SER A 41 12.89 -0.83 5.75
C SER A 41 12.39 0.34 4.91
N SER A 42 12.67 1.58 5.35
CA SER A 42 12.25 2.82 4.69
C SER A 42 12.70 2.88 3.22
N ASP A 43 13.91 2.41 2.94
CA ASP A 43 14.48 2.32 1.59
C ASP A 43 13.98 1.12 0.77
N GLY A 44 13.24 0.19 1.38
CA GLY A 44 12.75 -1.05 0.80
C GLY A 44 13.84 -2.09 0.48
N LEU A 45 15.07 -1.90 0.98
CA LEU A 45 16.21 -2.79 0.69
C LEU A 45 16.40 -3.90 1.73
N THR A 46 15.76 -3.81 2.90
CA THR A 46 15.68 -4.88 3.89
C THR A 46 14.24 -5.33 4.04
N MET A 47 14.01 -6.65 4.03
CA MET A 47 12.70 -7.26 4.13
C MET A 47 12.69 -8.34 5.19
N ALA A 48 11.74 -8.28 6.14
CA ALA A 48 11.51 -9.32 7.13
C ALA A 48 10.23 -10.09 6.81
N ILE A 49 10.27 -11.42 6.92
CA ILE A 49 9.16 -12.30 6.57
C ILE A 49 8.86 -13.24 7.74
N GLY A 50 7.62 -13.24 8.21
CA GLY A 50 7.16 -14.13 9.25
C GLY A 50 6.52 -15.42 8.71
N ASN A 51 6.85 -16.52 9.37
CA ASN A 51 6.29 -17.85 9.17
C ASN A 51 5.83 -18.42 10.52
N ARG A 52 4.64 -18.02 10.97
CA ARG A 52 4.15 -18.33 12.33
C ARG A 52 3.93 -19.81 12.63
N ASN A 53 3.83 -20.66 11.59
CA ASN A 53 3.63 -22.09 11.71
C ASN A 53 4.86 -22.90 11.25
N SER A 54 6.02 -22.25 11.08
CA SER A 54 7.28 -22.94 10.74
C SER A 54 7.53 -24.07 11.72
N ASN A 55 7.83 -25.25 11.18
CA ASN A 55 7.98 -26.47 11.95
C ASN A 55 9.24 -27.23 11.52
N PRO A 56 10.45 -26.73 11.82
CA PRO A 56 11.70 -27.38 11.43
C PRO A 56 11.89 -28.74 12.11
N ASN A 57 11.37 -28.93 13.34
CA ASN A 57 11.69 -30.09 14.21
C ASN A 57 10.45 -30.81 14.80
N THR A 58 9.36 -30.93 14.05
CA THR A 58 8.06 -31.59 14.40
C THR A 58 7.10 -30.83 15.32
N VAL A 59 7.55 -29.78 16.02
CA VAL A 59 6.68 -28.81 16.71
C VAL A 59 6.72 -27.48 15.96
N ALA A 60 5.54 -26.92 15.64
CA ALA A 60 5.45 -25.57 15.09
C ALA A 60 5.99 -24.59 16.14
N VAL A 61 7.08 -23.89 15.81
CA VAL A 61 7.73 -22.91 16.69
C VAL A 61 7.55 -21.48 16.17
N GLY A 62 7.31 -21.35 14.87
CA GLY A 62 7.30 -20.07 14.19
C GLY A 62 8.72 -19.59 13.88
N GLU A 63 8.86 -18.85 12.79
CA GLU A 63 10.15 -18.40 12.25
C GLU A 63 10.02 -17.00 11.66
N VAL A 64 11.11 -16.24 11.70
CA VAL A 64 11.29 -15.01 10.94
C VAL A 64 12.61 -15.06 10.20
N GLU A 65 12.57 -14.74 8.92
CA GLU A 65 13.76 -14.58 8.09
C GLU A 65 13.86 -13.13 7.61
N VAL A 66 15.08 -12.61 7.56
CA VAL A 66 15.35 -11.25 7.06
C VAL A 66 16.27 -11.33 5.86
N PHE A 67 16.01 -10.51 4.85
CA PHE A 67 16.73 -10.47 3.58
C PHE A 67 17.16 -9.04 3.25
N SER A 68 18.33 -8.90 2.63
CA SER A 68 18.80 -7.67 2.00
C SER A 68 18.80 -7.81 0.49
N LEU A 69 18.36 -6.76 -0.21
CA LEU A 69 18.42 -6.69 -1.65
C LEU A 69 19.82 -6.25 -2.10
N ILE A 70 20.57 -7.16 -2.71
CA ILE A 70 21.93 -6.90 -3.20
C ILE A 70 22.01 -7.30 -4.67
N ASN A 71 22.37 -6.35 -5.53
CA ASN A 71 22.46 -6.56 -6.99
C ASN A 71 21.18 -7.17 -7.59
N ASN A 72 20.02 -6.67 -7.18
CA ASN A 72 18.70 -7.16 -7.58
C ASN A 72 18.47 -8.64 -7.23
N GLN A 73 19.04 -9.13 -6.13
CA GLN A 73 18.79 -10.46 -5.56
C GLN A 73 18.56 -10.34 -4.05
N TRP A 74 17.57 -11.04 -3.52
CA TRP A 74 17.34 -11.14 -2.08
C TRP A 74 18.35 -12.11 -1.49
N VAL A 75 19.16 -11.63 -0.55
CA VAL A 75 20.17 -12.42 0.16
C VAL A 75 19.82 -12.40 1.64
N GLN A 76 19.76 -13.58 2.28
CA GLN A 76 19.44 -13.65 3.70
C GLN A 76 20.45 -12.85 4.54
N LYS A 77 19.93 -12.02 5.44
CA LYS A 77 20.66 -11.11 6.33
C LYS A 77 20.63 -11.69 7.75
N GLY A 78 21.70 -12.37 8.14
CA GLY A 78 21.79 -13.08 9.43
C GLY A 78 21.16 -14.48 9.39
N SER A 79 21.08 -15.12 10.55
CA SER A 79 20.46 -16.44 10.74
C SER A 79 18.94 -16.31 10.85
N SER A 80 18.20 -17.38 10.51
CA SER A 80 16.76 -17.48 10.82
C SER A 80 16.50 -17.36 12.33
N LEU A 81 15.46 -16.62 12.69
CA LEU A 81 15.01 -16.43 14.06
C LEU A 81 13.86 -17.39 14.36
N PHE A 82 13.95 -18.16 15.45
CA PHE A 82 12.93 -19.16 15.81
C PHE A 82 12.26 -18.85 17.14
N GLY A 83 10.97 -19.16 17.22
CA GLY A 83 10.28 -19.27 18.49
C GLY A 83 10.70 -20.52 19.27
N VAL A 84 10.17 -20.66 20.49
CA VAL A 84 10.54 -21.75 21.41
C VAL A 84 9.52 -22.90 21.38
N TYR A 85 8.21 -22.61 21.39
CA TYR A 85 7.17 -23.65 21.48
C TYR A 85 5.77 -23.15 21.10
N SER A 86 5.29 -23.48 19.90
CA SER A 86 3.91 -23.20 19.43
C SER A 86 3.37 -21.82 19.80
N GLU A 87 4.25 -20.83 19.79
CA GLU A 87 3.95 -19.47 20.24
C GLU A 87 3.53 -18.54 19.10
N ALA A 88 3.42 -19.10 17.89
CA ALA A 88 3.15 -18.35 16.66
C ALA A 88 4.17 -17.21 16.45
N PHE A 89 5.46 -17.48 16.71
CA PHE A 89 6.54 -16.50 16.50
C PHE A 89 6.60 -16.09 15.02
N GLY A 90 6.63 -14.79 14.73
CA GLY A 90 6.52 -14.28 13.36
C GLY A 90 5.08 -14.09 12.88
N ALA A 91 4.09 -14.11 13.77
CA ALA A 91 2.71 -13.75 13.42
C ALA A 91 2.56 -12.27 13.04
N SER A 92 3.42 -11.41 13.58
CA SER A 92 3.51 -9.99 13.21
C SER A 92 4.97 -9.57 13.28
N VAL A 93 5.43 -8.80 12.30
CA VAL A 93 6.81 -8.30 12.19
C VAL A 93 6.80 -6.87 11.68
N LYS A 94 7.67 -6.02 12.21
CA LYS A 94 7.95 -4.66 11.70
C LYS A 94 9.44 -4.34 11.85
N LEU A 95 9.97 -3.52 10.94
CA LEU A 95 11.37 -3.08 10.89
C LEU A 95 11.46 -1.59 11.18
N SER A 96 12.56 -1.16 11.80
CA SER A 96 12.95 0.25 11.81
C SER A 96 13.36 0.71 10.39
N ASP A 97 13.42 2.03 10.19
CA ASP A 97 13.70 2.62 8.87
C ASP A 97 15.04 2.16 8.27
N ASP A 98 16.04 1.99 9.12
CA ASP A 98 17.38 1.51 8.75
C ASP A 98 17.42 -0.01 8.48
N GLY A 99 16.36 -0.75 8.80
CA GLY A 99 16.30 -2.20 8.69
C GLY A 99 17.26 -2.94 9.64
N GLU A 100 17.66 -2.32 10.76
CA GLU A 100 18.59 -2.89 11.74
C GLU A 100 17.94 -3.22 13.09
N THR A 101 16.69 -2.80 13.35
CA THR A 101 15.89 -3.24 14.49
C THR A 101 14.61 -3.92 13.99
N LEU A 102 14.30 -5.09 14.53
CA LEU A 102 13.16 -5.92 14.16
C LEU A 102 12.33 -6.23 15.40
N ILE A 103 11.03 -5.93 15.37
CA ILE A 103 10.07 -6.40 16.37
C ILE A 103 9.31 -7.62 15.84
N VAL A 104 9.13 -8.63 16.70
CA VAL A 104 8.42 -9.87 16.36
C VAL A 104 7.38 -10.21 17.43
N GLY A 105 6.13 -10.37 16.99
CA GLY A 105 5.02 -10.87 17.80
C GLY A 105 4.97 -12.39 17.91
N SER A 106 4.50 -12.88 19.05
CA SER A 106 4.29 -14.30 19.37
C SER A 106 2.99 -14.47 20.17
N PRO A 107 1.83 -14.22 19.56
CA PRO A 107 0.55 -14.09 20.28
C PRO A 107 0.08 -15.38 20.98
N ALA A 108 0.59 -16.55 20.59
CA ALA A 108 0.30 -17.82 21.28
C ALA A 108 1.34 -18.16 22.37
N SER A 109 2.31 -17.29 22.65
CA SER A 109 3.27 -17.47 23.74
C SER A 109 2.57 -17.67 25.06
N SER A 110 3.06 -18.64 25.83
CA SER A 110 2.55 -18.93 27.18
C SER A 110 3.50 -18.48 28.30
N GLY A 111 4.50 -17.64 27.99
CA GLY A 111 5.52 -17.22 28.97
C GLY A 111 4.98 -16.35 30.11
N GLY A 112 3.94 -15.54 29.87
CA GLY A 112 3.22 -14.75 30.89
C GLY A 112 1.97 -15.44 31.46
N GLY A 113 1.75 -16.72 31.14
CA GLY A 113 0.49 -17.44 31.36
C GLY A 113 -0.07 -17.99 30.04
N VAL A 114 -1.01 -18.93 30.10
CA VAL A 114 -1.52 -19.66 28.92
C VAL A 114 -2.00 -18.67 27.83
N ASN A 115 -1.40 -18.74 26.66
CA ASN A 115 -1.69 -17.85 25.50
C ASN A 115 -1.75 -16.36 25.87
N SER A 116 -0.92 -15.94 26.83
CA SER A 116 -0.79 -14.53 27.20
C SER A 116 -0.21 -13.69 26.06
N GLY A 117 0.57 -14.31 25.19
CA GLY A 117 1.27 -13.67 24.09
C GLY A 117 2.62 -13.08 24.51
N GLY A 118 3.40 -12.64 23.53
CA GLY A 118 4.73 -12.11 23.75
C GLY A 118 5.25 -11.32 22.57
N VAL A 119 6.25 -10.48 22.85
CA VAL A 119 6.95 -9.63 21.87
C VAL A 119 8.44 -9.71 22.13
N THR A 120 9.22 -9.94 21.08
CA THR A 120 10.68 -9.99 21.13
C THR A 120 11.23 -8.98 20.13
N VAL A 121 12.22 -8.19 20.56
CA VAL A 121 12.91 -7.24 19.67
C VAL A 121 14.33 -7.73 19.43
N TYR A 122 14.80 -7.58 18.19
CA TYR A 122 16.15 -7.93 17.75
C TYR A 122 16.83 -6.71 17.15
N THR A 123 18.15 -6.68 17.22
CA THR A 123 19.00 -5.73 16.50
C THR A 123 20.08 -6.47 15.73
N PHE A 124 20.40 -6.00 14.53
CA PHE A 124 21.45 -6.58 13.71
C PHE A 124 22.82 -6.05 14.14
N ASN A 125 23.76 -6.95 14.45
CA ASN A 125 25.10 -6.57 14.94
C ASN A 125 26.16 -6.45 13.83
N GLY A 126 25.73 -6.46 12.56
CA GLY A 126 26.61 -6.52 11.38
C GLY A 126 26.86 -7.94 10.86
N THR A 127 26.55 -8.97 11.65
CA THR A 127 26.68 -10.39 11.26
C THR A 127 25.41 -11.19 11.47
N ASP A 128 24.72 -10.98 12.59
CA ASP A 128 23.52 -11.71 12.96
C ASP A 128 22.55 -10.84 13.79
N TRP A 129 21.33 -11.32 13.94
CA TRP A 129 20.28 -10.73 14.77
C TRP A 129 20.45 -11.16 16.22
N ILE A 130 20.58 -10.19 17.12
CA ILE A 130 20.69 -10.42 18.57
C ILE A 130 19.49 -9.80 19.28
N GLN A 131 19.00 -10.45 20.33
CA GLN A 131 17.87 -9.91 21.09
C GLN A 131 18.24 -8.56 21.74
N LYS A 132 17.40 -7.55 21.54
CA LYS A 132 17.50 -6.19 22.09
C LYS A 132 16.53 -6.05 23.26
N GLY A 133 17.06 -5.96 24.47
CA GLY A 133 16.27 -5.91 25.70
C GLY A 133 15.60 -7.23 26.10
N GLN A 134 14.75 -7.18 27.14
CA GLN A 134 13.98 -8.35 27.58
C GLN A 134 12.81 -8.68 26.66
N LYS A 135 12.44 -9.96 26.57
CA LYS A 135 11.17 -10.38 25.96
C LYS A 135 10.01 -9.87 26.82
N LEU A 136 9.01 -9.30 26.16
CA LEU A 136 7.79 -8.79 26.79
C LEU A 136 6.70 -9.86 26.73
N TYR A 137 5.88 -9.97 27.77
CA TYR A 137 4.79 -10.94 27.86
C TYR A 137 3.47 -10.25 28.17
N GLY A 138 2.36 -10.81 27.68
CA GLY A 138 1.04 -10.31 27.99
C GLY A 138 0.68 -10.48 29.47
N ALA A 139 -0.13 -9.56 30.00
CA ALA A 139 -0.45 -9.48 31.42
C ALA A 139 -1.55 -10.46 31.89
N ALA A 140 -2.23 -11.15 30.97
CA ALA A 140 -3.36 -12.03 31.29
C ALA A 140 -3.43 -13.26 30.38
N GLN A 141 -4.12 -14.30 30.87
CA GLN A 141 -4.42 -15.50 30.09
C GLN A 141 -5.22 -15.15 28.82
N SER A 142 -4.86 -15.77 27.71
CA SER A 142 -5.53 -15.59 26.40
C SER A 142 -5.58 -14.15 25.88
N ALA A 143 -4.71 -13.25 26.39
CA ALA A 143 -4.67 -11.85 25.97
C ALA A 143 -4.16 -11.67 24.53
N LEU A 144 -3.38 -12.65 24.02
CA LEU A 144 -2.77 -12.63 22.70
C LEU A 144 -1.84 -11.42 22.47
N PHE A 145 -1.07 -11.01 23.49
CA PHE A 145 -0.12 -9.91 23.36
C PHE A 145 0.88 -10.12 22.20
N GLY A 146 1.13 -9.07 21.44
CA GLY A 146 1.92 -9.15 20.20
C GLY A 146 1.09 -9.62 19.01
N PHE A 147 -0.24 -9.48 19.06
CA PHE A 147 -1.11 -9.77 17.92
C PHE A 147 -0.79 -8.86 16.73
N SER A 148 -0.79 -7.55 16.96
CA SER A 148 -0.20 -6.55 16.07
C SER A 148 0.93 -5.84 16.80
N VAL A 149 1.98 -5.50 16.07
CA VAL A 149 3.19 -4.84 16.58
C VAL A 149 3.59 -3.74 15.62
N ASP A 150 4.21 -2.69 16.15
CA ASP A 150 4.85 -1.68 15.33
C ASP A 150 6.05 -1.01 16.00
N ILE A 151 6.89 -0.35 15.21
CA ILE A 151 8.15 0.26 15.67
C ILE A 151 8.36 1.62 15.00
N ASN A 152 8.92 2.56 15.74
CA ASN A 152 9.26 3.87 15.20
C ASN A 152 10.55 3.84 14.36
N SER A 153 10.78 4.91 13.60
CA SER A 153 11.87 5.00 12.61
C SER A 153 13.26 4.64 13.16
N ASN A 154 13.60 5.12 14.35
CA ASN A 154 14.92 4.90 14.97
C ASN A 154 15.02 3.59 15.78
N GLY A 155 13.95 2.78 15.83
CA GLY A 155 13.93 1.51 16.52
C GLY A 155 14.03 1.57 18.04
N ASN A 156 13.68 2.70 18.68
CA ASN A 156 13.73 2.89 20.13
C ASN A 156 12.36 2.93 20.83
N ARG A 157 11.27 2.95 20.07
CA ARG A 157 9.90 2.88 20.56
C ARG A 157 9.14 1.82 19.80
N ILE A 158 8.41 0.99 20.54
CA ILE A 158 7.58 -0.08 19.99
C ILE A 158 6.15 0.01 20.51
N ALA A 159 5.19 -0.39 19.69
CA ALA A 159 3.82 -0.63 20.11
C ALA A 159 3.45 -2.11 19.93
N ALA A 160 2.57 -2.62 20.78
CA ALA A 160 2.03 -3.96 20.68
C ALA A 160 0.64 -4.06 21.28
N SER A 161 -0.21 -4.92 20.70
CA SER A 161 -1.59 -5.08 21.14
C SER A 161 -1.90 -6.45 21.77
N SER A 162 -2.90 -6.45 22.65
CA SER A 162 -3.54 -7.61 23.27
C SER A 162 -5.06 -7.54 23.03
N PRO A 163 -5.56 -7.87 21.83
CA PRO A 163 -6.96 -7.63 21.48
C PRO A 163 -7.97 -8.44 22.31
N ASN A 164 -7.56 -9.58 22.89
CA ASN A 164 -8.46 -10.49 23.60
C ASN A 164 -8.46 -10.29 25.14
N ILE A 165 -7.78 -9.27 25.64
CA ILE A 165 -7.73 -9.00 27.08
C ILE A 165 -9.01 -8.31 27.58
N SER A 166 -9.30 -8.46 28.88
CA SER A 166 -10.41 -7.76 29.56
C SER A 166 -11.78 -8.04 28.93
N ASN A 167 -12.14 -9.32 28.80
CA ASN A 167 -13.37 -9.79 28.14
C ASN A 167 -13.47 -9.27 26.69
N ASP A 168 -12.41 -9.49 25.91
CA ASP A 168 -12.29 -9.05 24.51
C ASP A 168 -12.34 -7.52 24.30
N THR A 169 -12.19 -6.69 25.34
CA THR A 169 -12.12 -5.23 25.17
C THR A 169 -10.89 -4.86 24.34
N GLY A 170 -9.73 -5.43 24.68
CA GLY A 170 -8.45 -5.15 24.02
C GLY A 170 -7.64 -4.01 24.66
N LEU A 171 -6.32 -4.13 24.62
CA LEU A 171 -5.36 -3.10 25.07
C LEU A 171 -4.23 -2.92 24.06
N VAL A 172 -3.69 -1.71 23.97
CA VAL A 172 -2.47 -1.38 23.25
C VAL A 172 -1.44 -0.79 24.22
N TYR A 173 -0.20 -1.23 24.08
CA TYR A 173 0.93 -0.85 24.92
C TYR A 173 1.99 -0.20 24.07
N VAL A 174 2.65 0.84 24.57
CA VAL A 174 3.79 1.47 23.90
C VAL A 174 4.97 1.53 24.85
N PHE A 175 6.15 1.10 24.39
CA PHE A 175 7.35 0.97 25.20
C PHE A 175 8.51 1.76 24.59
N ASP A 176 9.32 2.39 25.44
CA ASP A 176 10.62 2.96 25.07
C ASP A 176 11.77 2.06 25.54
N PHE A 177 12.81 1.99 24.70
CA PHE A 177 14.04 1.29 25.03
C PHE A 177 14.97 2.16 25.88
N ASP A 178 15.29 1.68 27.08
CA ASP A 178 16.36 2.22 27.91
C ASP A 178 17.67 1.49 27.62
N SER A 179 18.54 2.16 26.85
CA SER A 179 19.88 1.63 26.52
C SER A 179 20.81 1.44 27.72
N ALA A 180 20.60 2.15 28.84
CA ALA A 180 21.47 2.06 30.01
C ALA A 180 21.22 0.77 30.80
N SER A 181 19.95 0.34 30.88
CA SER A 181 19.55 -0.90 31.54
C SER A 181 19.33 -2.06 30.57
N ASN A 182 19.36 -1.80 29.25
CA ASN A 182 18.97 -2.74 28.20
C ASN A 182 17.57 -3.30 28.44
N THR A 183 16.60 -2.40 28.70
CA THR A 183 15.20 -2.81 28.93
C THR A 183 14.19 -2.02 28.11
N TRP A 184 13.07 -2.66 27.80
CA TRP A 184 11.87 -2.01 27.27
C TRP A 184 10.94 -1.61 28.42
N ASN A 185 10.58 -0.33 28.50
CA ASN A 185 9.77 0.21 29.59
C ASN A 185 8.48 0.83 29.04
N LEU A 186 7.34 0.50 29.65
CA LEU A 186 6.04 1.05 29.26
C LEU A 186 6.05 2.57 29.44
N ILE A 187 5.56 3.31 28.44
CA ILE A 187 5.44 4.77 28.50
C ILE A 187 3.97 5.21 28.56
N GLY A 188 3.68 6.17 29.44
CA GLY A 188 2.32 6.52 29.78
C GLY A 188 1.57 5.35 30.42
N SER A 189 0.26 5.32 30.21
CA SER A 189 -0.61 4.22 30.62
C SER A 189 -0.97 3.35 29.41
N GLU A 190 -1.47 2.13 29.64
CA GLU A 190 -2.07 1.33 28.56
C GLU A 190 -3.19 2.11 27.87
N ILE A 191 -3.28 1.97 26.55
CA ILE A 191 -4.36 2.55 25.76
C ILE A 191 -5.48 1.49 25.71
N SER A 192 -6.65 1.82 26.24
CA SER A 192 -7.80 0.93 26.26
C SER A 192 -8.91 1.37 25.31
N GLY A 193 -9.66 0.39 24.83
CA GLY A 193 -10.99 0.63 24.27
C GLY A 193 -12.01 1.09 25.33
N ASN A 194 -13.27 1.20 24.92
CA ASN A 194 -14.40 1.52 25.81
C ASN A 194 -15.20 0.24 26.12
N THR A 195 -16.30 0.30 26.86
CA THR A 195 -17.06 -0.92 27.22
C THR A 195 -17.79 -1.59 26.05
N SER A 196 -17.90 -0.94 24.89
CA SER A 196 -18.54 -1.47 23.68
C SER A 196 -17.54 -1.94 22.63
N THR A 197 -16.24 -1.68 22.81
CA THR A 197 -15.18 -2.18 21.93
C THR A 197 -14.99 -3.67 22.10
N VAL A 198 -14.87 -4.36 20.98
CA VAL A 198 -14.46 -5.76 20.92
C VAL A 198 -13.24 -5.85 20.00
N PHE A 199 -12.16 -6.41 20.53
CA PHE A 199 -10.85 -6.56 19.90
C PHE A 199 -10.19 -5.21 19.55
N PHE A 200 -10.10 -4.30 20.52
CA PHE A 200 -9.32 -3.06 20.37
C PHE A 200 -7.83 -3.38 20.12
N GLY A 201 -7.27 -2.82 19.05
CA GLY A 201 -5.89 -3.10 18.66
C GLY A 201 -5.74 -4.36 17.80
N LEU A 202 -6.75 -4.76 17.03
CA LEU A 202 -6.55 -5.80 16.01
C LEU A 202 -5.56 -5.38 14.93
N ASP A 203 -5.49 -4.08 14.65
CA ASP A 203 -4.45 -3.49 13.83
C ASP A 203 -4.01 -2.15 14.42
N ILE A 204 -2.71 -1.88 14.38
CA ILE A 204 -2.09 -0.67 14.94
C ILE A 204 -1.02 -0.17 13.99
N ASP A 205 -0.81 1.15 13.94
CA ASP A 205 0.28 1.76 13.18
C ASP A 205 0.76 3.04 13.87
N LEU A 206 2.07 3.21 14.00
CA LEU A 206 2.75 4.33 14.63
C LEU A 206 3.27 5.30 13.57
N SER A 207 3.20 6.59 13.88
CA SER A 207 3.97 7.60 13.15
C SER A 207 5.47 7.37 13.36
N ASP A 208 6.29 7.84 12.42
CA ASP A 208 7.76 7.75 12.38
C ASP A 208 8.47 8.12 13.68
N ASN A 209 8.05 9.21 14.33
CA ASN A 209 8.62 9.66 15.61
C ASN A 209 8.06 8.90 16.83
N GLY A 210 7.11 7.98 16.60
CA GLY A 210 6.44 7.17 17.61
C GLY A 210 5.54 7.95 18.56
N THR A 211 5.08 9.16 18.20
CA THR A 211 4.23 9.99 19.07
C THR A 211 2.75 9.92 18.73
N THR A 212 2.37 9.48 17.54
CA THR A 212 0.97 9.24 17.15
C THR A 212 0.76 7.77 16.83
N ILE A 213 -0.36 7.19 17.28
CA ILE A 213 -0.73 5.80 17.00
C ILE A 213 -2.19 5.72 16.53
N ALA A 214 -2.44 5.07 15.39
CA ALA A 214 -3.77 4.72 14.92
C ALA A 214 -4.12 3.29 15.36
N ILE A 215 -5.36 3.08 15.80
CA ILE A 215 -5.81 1.80 16.37
C ILE A 215 -7.15 1.40 15.77
N GLY A 216 -7.16 0.26 15.08
CA GLY A 216 -8.35 -0.36 14.48
C GLY A 216 -9.11 -1.27 15.45
N THR A 217 -10.45 -1.18 15.42
CA THR A 217 -11.37 -2.00 16.23
C THR A 217 -12.57 -2.44 15.39
N PRO A 218 -12.41 -3.39 14.45
CA PRO A 218 -13.41 -3.73 13.43
C PRO A 218 -14.70 -4.35 13.99
N ARG A 219 -14.74 -4.73 15.27
CA ARG A 219 -15.92 -5.31 15.91
C ARG A 219 -16.54 -4.40 16.98
N ASP A 220 -16.16 -3.13 16.99
CA ASP A 220 -16.82 -2.13 17.83
C ASP A 220 -18.33 -2.05 17.54
N ASN A 221 -19.11 -1.93 18.62
CA ASN A 221 -20.58 -1.90 18.58
C ASN A 221 -21.18 -0.55 18.99
N SER A 222 -20.37 0.50 19.11
CA SER A 222 -20.80 1.80 19.63
C SER A 222 -21.81 2.50 18.70
N ALA A 223 -21.65 2.35 17.38
CA ALA A 223 -22.56 2.91 16.37
C ALA A 223 -23.60 1.88 15.88
N PHE A 224 -23.15 0.71 15.43
CA PHE A 224 -23.98 -0.44 15.06
C PHE A 224 -23.25 -1.74 15.37
N THR A 225 -23.95 -2.88 15.37
CA THR A 225 -23.34 -4.21 15.55
C THR A 225 -22.20 -4.45 14.56
N ASN A 226 -21.00 -4.71 15.08
CA ASN A 226 -19.77 -4.89 14.32
C ASN A 226 -19.55 -3.81 13.23
N ALA A 227 -19.95 -2.56 13.50
CA ALA A 227 -19.71 -1.44 12.59
C ALA A 227 -18.21 -1.14 12.47
N GLY A 228 -17.49 -1.32 13.57
CA GLY A 228 -16.08 -1.01 13.66
C GLY A 228 -15.79 0.46 13.93
N MET A 229 -14.55 0.73 14.34
CA MET A 229 -14.08 2.04 14.76
C MET A 229 -12.56 2.15 14.55
N VAL A 230 -12.09 3.35 14.28
CA VAL A 230 -10.67 3.74 14.45
C VAL A 230 -10.57 4.86 15.49
N LYS A 231 -9.61 4.71 16.41
CA LYS A 231 -9.17 5.77 17.33
C LYS A 231 -7.72 6.12 17.04
N VAL A 232 -7.36 7.39 17.19
CA VAL A 232 -5.99 7.86 17.09
C VAL A 232 -5.59 8.52 18.39
N PHE A 233 -4.38 8.24 18.88
CA PHE A 233 -3.85 8.82 20.12
C PHE A 233 -2.51 9.50 19.84
N GLU A 234 -2.23 10.56 20.59
CA GLU A 234 -0.96 11.29 20.57
C GLU A 234 -0.34 11.30 21.98
N PHE A 235 0.95 11.04 22.05
CA PHE A 235 1.71 11.04 23.28
C PHE A 235 2.11 12.46 23.66
N GLN A 236 1.47 13.01 24.69
CA GLN A 236 1.70 14.37 25.17
C GLN A 236 1.78 14.37 26.69
N ASN A 237 2.71 15.14 27.26
CA ASN A 237 2.87 15.27 28.71
C ASN A 237 2.95 13.92 29.45
N ASN A 238 3.70 12.98 28.87
CA ASN A 238 3.90 11.63 29.39
C ASN A 238 2.61 10.78 29.45
N GLN A 239 1.58 11.08 28.66
CA GLN A 239 0.31 10.37 28.58
C GLN A 239 -0.16 10.22 27.13
N TRP A 240 -0.91 9.15 26.85
CA TRP A 240 -1.60 8.99 25.57
C TRP A 240 -2.95 9.71 25.63
N VAL A 241 -3.13 10.71 24.77
CA VAL A 241 -4.35 11.52 24.69
C VAL A 241 -4.98 11.29 23.32
N GLN A 242 -6.30 11.11 23.27
CA GLN A 242 -6.98 10.91 21.99
C GLN A 242 -6.83 12.14 21.08
N LYS A 243 -6.37 11.92 19.84
CA LYS A 243 -6.18 12.92 18.79
C LYS A 243 -7.39 12.92 17.86
N GLY A 244 -8.29 13.90 18.03
CA GLY A 244 -9.53 14.01 17.26
C GLY A 244 -10.68 13.12 17.74
N THR A 245 -11.81 13.13 17.02
CA THR A 245 -12.96 12.27 17.35
C THR A 245 -12.81 10.87 16.77
N ASP A 246 -13.62 9.94 17.29
CA ASP A 246 -13.70 8.57 16.78
C ASP A 246 -14.14 8.56 15.31
N ILE A 247 -13.52 7.69 14.52
CA ILE A 247 -13.96 7.40 13.15
C ILE A 247 -14.80 6.14 13.22
N LEU A 248 -16.10 6.27 12.98
CA LEU A 248 -17.09 5.23 13.21
C LEU A 248 -17.59 4.60 11.91
N GLY A 249 -17.79 3.29 11.91
CA GLY A 249 -18.52 2.60 10.85
C GLY A 249 -19.97 3.08 10.77
N ASN A 250 -20.48 3.24 9.54
CA ASN A 250 -21.79 3.84 9.27
C ASN A 250 -22.92 2.81 9.04
N ALA A 251 -22.63 1.51 9.14
CA ALA A 251 -23.61 0.44 9.00
C ALA A 251 -23.20 -0.83 9.77
N GLN A 252 -24.13 -1.77 9.92
CA GLN A 252 -23.88 -3.06 10.58
C GLN A 252 -22.89 -3.91 9.77
N GLU A 253 -22.03 -4.65 10.47
CA GLU A 253 -21.08 -5.63 9.91
C GLU A 253 -20.07 -5.08 8.89
N VAL A 254 -19.93 -3.77 8.69
CA VAL A 254 -18.97 -3.21 7.72
C VAL A 254 -17.52 -3.33 8.18
N ARG A 255 -17.30 -3.43 9.50
CA ARG A 255 -16.00 -3.67 10.14
C ARG A 255 -14.94 -2.63 9.79
N LEU A 256 -15.29 -1.36 9.94
CA LEU A 256 -14.37 -0.26 9.77
C LEU A 256 -13.18 -0.39 10.72
N GLY A 257 -11.97 -0.12 10.21
CA GLY A 257 -10.73 -0.27 10.98
C GLY A 257 -10.25 -1.71 11.07
N ALA A 258 -10.61 -2.55 10.09
CA ALA A 258 -10.04 -3.89 9.97
C ALA A 258 -8.55 -3.87 9.57
N SER A 259 -8.14 -2.81 8.87
CA SER A 259 -6.76 -2.43 8.68
C SER A 259 -6.62 -0.91 8.79
N VAL A 260 -5.49 -0.45 9.32
CA VAL A 260 -5.14 0.97 9.45
C VAL A 260 -3.70 1.20 9.06
N SER A 261 -3.41 2.33 8.42
CA SER A 261 -2.03 2.78 8.19
C SER A 261 -1.96 4.30 8.37
N ILE A 262 -0.88 4.80 8.96
CA ILE A 262 -0.64 6.20 9.28
C ILE A 262 0.64 6.68 8.58
N THR A 263 0.62 7.96 8.21
CA THR A 263 1.80 8.65 7.65
C THR A 263 2.84 8.99 8.71
N ASN A 264 4.08 9.21 8.27
CA ASN A 264 5.22 9.47 9.16
C ASN A 264 5.00 10.70 10.06
N ASP A 265 4.29 11.72 9.56
CA ASP A 265 3.96 12.93 10.33
C ASP A 265 2.75 12.76 11.28
N GLY A 266 2.07 11.61 11.22
CA GLY A 266 0.92 11.30 12.05
C GLY A 266 -0.37 12.06 11.69
N ASN A 267 -0.46 12.67 10.51
CA ASN A 267 -1.59 13.54 10.15
C ASN A 267 -2.51 13.01 9.06
N ARG A 268 -2.14 11.92 8.38
CA ARG A 268 -3.00 11.20 7.46
C ARG A 268 -3.08 9.72 7.81
N ILE A 269 -4.28 9.16 7.73
CA ILE A 269 -4.52 7.73 7.88
C ILE A 269 -5.31 7.15 6.70
N ALA A 270 -5.11 5.86 6.44
CA ALA A 270 -5.95 5.02 5.60
C ALA A 270 -6.69 3.99 6.46
N VAL A 271 -7.94 3.71 6.12
CA VAL A 271 -8.82 2.83 6.91
C VAL A 271 -9.52 1.83 5.99
N GLY A 272 -9.27 0.54 6.23
CA GLY A 272 -9.91 -0.56 5.54
C GLY A 272 -11.28 -0.93 6.12
N ILE A 273 -12.25 -1.19 5.25
CA ILE A 273 -13.64 -1.54 5.57
C ILE A 273 -14.07 -2.75 4.69
N PRO A 274 -13.48 -3.94 4.90
CA PRO A 274 -13.55 -5.04 3.94
C PRO A 274 -14.94 -5.67 3.78
N PHE A 275 -15.88 -5.42 4.68
CA PHE A 275 -17.23 -5.99 4.62
C PHE A 275 -18.28 -4.97 4.15
N ASP A 276 -17.85 -3.77 3.76
CA ASP A 276 -18.76 -2.78 3.19
C ASP A 276 -19.50 -3.35 1.98
N SER A 277 -20.79 -3.02 1.91
CA SER A 277 -21.72 -3.56 0.92
C SER A 277 -22.55 -2.46 0.25
N GLU A 278 -22.05 -1.21 0.18
CA GLU A 278 -22.80 -0.07 -0.37
C GLU A 278 -23.43 -0.36 -1.75
N SER A 279 -22.62 -0.83 -2.71
CA SER A 279 -23.07 -1.13 -4.08
C SER A 279 -23.02 -2.62 -4.42
N THR A 280 -22.09 -3.36 -3.80
CA THR A 280 -21.78 -4.76 -4.12
C THR A 280 -21.53 -5.53 -2.83
N PHE A 281 -22.16 -6.70 -2.68
CA PHE A 281 -22.12 -7.48 -1.44
C PHE A 281 -20.68 -7.79 -1.00
N ARG A 282 -20.27 -7.25 0.16
CA ARG A 282 -18.93 -7.40 0.75
C ARG A 282 -17.78 -7.16 -0.23
N ALA A 283 -17.97 -6.22 -1.15
CA ALA A 283 -16.89 -5.78 -2.02
C ALA A 283 -15.78 -5.10 -1.21
N GLY A 284 -16.15 -4.44 -0.11
CA GLY A 284 -15.23 -3.71 0.75
C GLY A 284 -14.86 -2.34 0.19
N LYS A 285 -14.25 -1.50 1.03
CA LYS A 285 -13.75 -0.18 0.62
C LYS A 285 -12.58 0.27 1.50
N VAL A 286 -11.88 1.30 1.03
CA VAL A 286 -10.86 2.05 1.79
C VAL A 286 -11.25 3.51 1.82
N THR A 287 -11.12 4.14 2.98
CA THR A 287 -11.27 5.59 3.18
C THR A 287 -9.99 6.20 3.73
N PHE A 288 -9.76 7.48 3.45
CA PHE A 288 -8.57 8.21 3.89
C PHE A 288 -9.00 9.44 4.66
N TYR A 289 -8.26 9.81 5.70
CA TYR A 289 -8.57 10.95 6.54
C TYR A 289 -7.32 11.79 6.81
N ASP A 290 -7.48 13.11 6.75
CA ASP A 290 -6.49 14.07 7.22
C ASP A 290 -6.93 14.66 8.55
N PHE A 291 -5.98 14.88 9.44
CA PHE A 291 -6.19 15.59 10.68
C PHE A 291 -6.17 17.10 10.42
N THR A 292 -7.34 17.71 10.31
CA THR A 292 -7.50 19.15 10.07
C THR A 292 -8.41 19.76 11.13
N ASN A 293 -8.08 20.98 11.59
CA ASN A 293 -8.89 21.70 12.60
C ASN A 293 -9.19 20.87 13.86
N GLN A 294 -8.20 20.13 14.36
CA GLN A 294 -8.31 19.23 15.53
C GLN A 294 -9.26 18.04 15.33
N ASN A 295 -9.61 17.67 14.09
CA ASN A 295 -10.42 16.49 13.82
C ASN A 295 -10.02 15.74 12.55
N TRP A 296 -10.42 14.47 12.46
CA TRP A 296 -10.23 13.64 11.27
C TRP A 296 -11.32 13.92 10.24
N THR A 297 -10.89 14.39 9.06
CA THR A 297 -11.76 14.72 7.94
C THR A 297 -11.43 13.84 6.75
N GLN A 298 -12.43 13.19 6.17
CA GLN A 298 -12.22 12.32 5.02
C GLN A 298 -11.65 13.12 3.84
N VAL A 299 -10.63 12.57 3.18
CA VAL A 299 -9.99 13.14 1.99
C VAL A 299 -10.31 12.30 0.78
N GLY A 300 -10.84 12.95 -0.25
CA GLY A 300 -11.26 12.29 -1.47
C GLY A 300 -12.42 11.32 -1.29
N ASN A 301 -12.76 10.67 -2.39
CA ASN A 301 -13.78 9.63 -2.41
C ASN A 301 -13.25 8.32 -1.82
N ALA A 302 -14.15 7.54 -1.21
CA ALA A 302 -13.84 6.17 -0.83
C ALA A 302 -13.50 5.34 -2.08
N ILE A 303 -12.52 4.46 -1.97
CA ILE A 303 -12.17 3.51 -3.02
C ILE A 303 -12.93 2.21 -2.74
N GLN A 304 -13.80 1.81 -3.66
CA GLN A 304 -14.65 0.64 -3.50
C GLN A 304 -14.10 -0.55 -4.27
N GLY A 305 -14.22 -1.74 -3.68
CA GLY A 305 -14.16 -2.98 -4.45
C GLY A 305 -15.31 -3.05 -5.46
N ASN A 306 -15.11 -3.80 -6.53
CA ASN A 306 -16.03 -3.91 -7.66
C ASN A 306 -16.58 -5.33 -7.87
N THR A 307 -16.14 -6.32 -7.08
CA THR A 307 -16.65 -7.69 -7.14
C THR A 307 -17.21 -8.16 -5.80
N SER A 308 -18.17 -9.09 -5.86
CA SER A 308 -18.82 -9.63 -4.66
C SER A 308 -17.85 -10.46 -3.83
N GLU A 309 -17.81 -10.21 -2.52
CA GLU A 309 -16.90 -10.87 -1.57
C GLU A 309 -15.42 -10.72 -1.94
N GLN A 310 -15.05 -9.57 -2.53
CA GLN A 310 -13.66 -9.18 -2.81
C GLN A 310 -12.87 -8.87 -1.54
N PHE A 311 -13.56 -8.35 -0.51
CA PHE A 311 -12.98 -7.88 0.74
C PHE A 311 -11.89 -6.81 0.54
N PHE A 312 -12.09 -5.91 -0.41
CA PHE A 312 -11.20 -4.79 -0.69
C PHE A 312 -10.95 -3.95 0.58
N GLY A 313 -9.69 -3.61 0.87
CA GLY A 313 -9.33 -2.97 2.13
C GLY A 313 -9.15 -3.96 3.29
N ASN A 314 -8.87 -5.23 3.00
CA ASN A 314 -8.51 -6.20 4.05
C ASN A 314 -7.17 -5.84 4.72
N SER A 315 -6.23 -5.32 3.93
CA SER A 315 -4.99 -4.68 4.38
C SER A 315 -4.78 -3.44 3.51
N VAL A 316 -4.34 -2.35 4.14
CA VAL A 316 -3.99 -1.10 3.49
C VAL A 316 -2.68 -0.60 4.07
N GLU A 317 -1.80 -0.08 3.21
CA GLU A 317 -0.51 0.49 3.60
C GLU A 317 -0.30 1.82 2.86
N LEU A 318 0.20 2.82 3.57
CA LEU A 318 0.55 4.14 3.04
C LEU A 318 2.06 4.29 2.93
N SER A 319 2.52 4.95 1.87
CA SER A 319 3.87 5.53 1.85
C SER A 319 4.00 6.62 2.93
N ALA A 320 5.23 6.95 3.36
CA ALA A 320 5.51 7.87 4.45
C ALA A 320 4.79 9.24 4.35
N ASN A 321 4.68 9.78 3.13
CA ASN A 321 4.03 11.06 2.86
C ASN A 321 2.52 10.95 2.51
N GLY A 322 1.98 9.73 2.51
CA GLY A 322 0.59 9.44 2.17
C GLY A 322 0.22 9.72 0.71
N ASN A 323 1.19 9.74 -0.21
CA ASN A 323 0.93 9.93 -1.63
C ASN A 323 0.67 8.62 -2.38
N VAL A 324 1.20 7.50 -1.90
CA VAL A 324 0.94 6.17 -2.45
C VAL A 324 0.21 5.34 -1.41
N ALA A 325 -0.82 4.62 -1.85
CA ALA A 325 -1.55 3.64 -1.05
C ALA A 325 -1.57 2.29 -1.77
N THR A 326 -1.36 1.21 -1.04
CA THR A 326 -1.54 -0.16 -1.56
C THR A 326 -2.67 -0.85 -0.82
N VAL A 327 -3.51 -1.55 -1.55
CA VAL A 327 -4.72 -2.19 -1.00
C VAL A 327 -4.80 -3.65 -1.41
N LEU A 328 -4.93 -4.52 -0.41
CA LEU A 328 -5.12 -5.96 -0.58
C LEU A 328 -6.59 -6.31 -0.75
N SER A 329 -6.86 -7.20 -1.71
CA SER A 329 -8.17 -7.78 -2.01
C SER A 329 -8.07 -9.31 -2.04
N PRO A 330 -8.37 -10.02 -0.94
CA PRO A 330 -8.14 -11.47 -0.86
C PRO A 330 -9.19 -12.34 -1.54
N SER A 331 -10.34 -11.80 -1.97
CA SER A 331 -11.46 -12.47 -2.67
C SER A 331 -11.77 -13.93 -2.27
N ALA A 332 -12.92 -14.16 -1.62
CA ALA A 332 -13.28 -15.51 -1.19
C ALA A 332 -13.66 -16.45 -2.34
N ASN A 333 -14.37 -15.94 -3.35
CA ASN A 333 -15.06 -16.79 -4.33
C ASN A 333 -14.36 -16.88 -5.69
N ASN A 334 -13.53 -15.90 -6.03
CA ASN A 334 -12.85 -15.86 -7.32
C ASN A 334 -11.36 -15.63 -7.12
N VAL A 335 -10.55 -16.65 -7.44
CA VAL A 335 -9.09 -16.58 -7.34
C VAL A 335 -8.54 -15.49 -8.27
N ASP A 336 -9.18 -15.24 -9.41
CA ASP A 336 -8.74 -14.23 -10.37
C ASP A 336 -8.95 -12.79 -9.86
N ASP A 337 -9.82 -12.60 -8.87
CA ASP A 337 -10.07 -11.28 -8.25
C ASP A 337 -9.09 -10.97 -7.11
N ARG A 338 -8.27 -11.96 -6.73
CA ARG A 338 -7.28 -11.80 -5.67
C ARG A 338 -6.14 -10.94 -6.15
N SER A 339 -5.97 -9.78 -5.51
CA SER A 339 -5.00 -8.83 -6.01
C SER A 339 -4.55 -7.79 -4.99
N VAL A 340 -3.48 -7.10 -5.36
CA VAL A 340 -3.05 -5.86 -4.74
C VAL A 340 -3.20 -4.73 -5.75
N SER A 341 -3.85 -3.67 -5.32
CA SER A 341 -4.07 -2.47 -6.12
C SER A 341 -3.21 -1.33 -5.57
N ILE A 342 -2.60 -0.54 -6.45
CA ILE A 342 -1.77 0.61 -6.08
C ILE A 342 -2.52 1.88 -6.47
N TYR A 343 -2.52 2.88 -5.60
CA TYR A 343 -3.18 4.17 -5.81
C TYR A 343 -2.21 5.31 -5.54
N GLN A 344 -2.37 6.38 -6.32
CA GLN A 344 -1.62 7.62 -6.20
C GLN A 344 -2.59 8.75 -5.82
N PHE A 345 -2.25 9.50 -4.78
CA PHE A 345 -2.95 10.72 -4.43
C PHE A 345 -2.62 11.83 -5.44
N ASP A 346 -3.65 12.43 -6.04
CA ASP A 346 -3.53 13.49 -7.04
C ASP A 346 -3.69 14.92 -6.46
N GLY A 347 -3.80 15.03 -5.13
CA GLY A 347 -4.12 16.26 -4.41
C GLY A 347 -5.58 16.35 -3.94
N ASN A 348 -6.49 15.57 -4.54
CA ASN A 348 -7.90 15.51 -4.16
C ASN A 348 -8.37 14.07 -3.88
N ASN A 349 -7.98 13.11 -4.71
CA ASN A 349 -8.41 11.71 -4.63
C ASN A 349 -7.22 10.76 -4.81
N TYR A 350 -7.42 9.52 -4.35
CA TYR A 350 -6.54 8.40 -4.67
C TYR A 350 -7.02 7.76 -5.97
N VAL A 351 -6.18 7.81 -7.00
CA VAL A 351 -6.45 7.28 -8.34
C VAL A 351 -5.59 6.05 -8.57
N GLN A 352 -6.20 4.99 -9.11
CA GLN A 352 -5.46 3.74 -9.35
C GLN A 352 -4.28 3.99 -10.30
N ARG A 353 -3.14 3.43 -9.94
CA ARG A 353 -1.88 3.60 -10.63
C ARG A 353 -1.35 2.24 -11.09
N GLY A 354 -1.21 2.09 -12.40
CA GLY A 354 -0.81 0.82 -13.02
C GLY A 354 -1.92 -0.23 -13.00
N ILE A 355 -1.54 -1.50 -13.21
CA ILE A 355 -2.47 -2.63 -13.15
C ILE A 355 -2.52 -3.20 -11.73
N THR A 356 -3.46 -4.11 -11.47
CA THR A 356 -3.47 -4.88 -10.23
C THR A 356 -2.42 -5.98 -10.29
N ILE A 357 -1.76 -6.26 -9.17
CA ILE A 357 -0.82 -7.38 -9.02
C ILE A 357 -1.63 -8.58 -8.52
N PRO A 358 -1.75 -9.67 -9.30
CA PRO A 358 -2.49 -10.84 -8.87
C PRO A 358 -1.78 -11.52 -7.70
N ILE A 359 -2.55 -12.11 -6.79
CA ILE A 359 -2.02 -12.94 -5.70
C ILE A 359 -2.73 -14.28 -5.67
N ASP A 360 -1.98 -15.35 -5.42
CA ASP A 360 -2.57 -16.68 -5.34
C ASP A 360 -3.21 -16.95 -3.95
N GLY A 361 -2.76 -16.21 -2.93
CA GLY A 361 -3.06 -16.42 -1.50
C GLY A 361 -4.47 -15.99 -1.06
N LEU A 362 -5.09 -16.78 -0.17
CA LEU A 362 -6.37 -16.43 0.48
C LEU A 362 -6.26 -15.26 1.48
N ARG A 363 -5.05 -14.99 1.95
CA ARG A 363 -4.67 -13.86 2.79
C ARG A 363 -3.23 -13.50 2.44
N GLY A 364 -2.92 -12.21 2.50
CA GLY A 364 -1.57 -11.73 2.29
C GLY A 364 -1.21 -10.66 3.29
N ALA A 365 0.09 -10.43 3.42
CA ALA A 365 0.65 -9.30 4.14
C ALA A 365 1.19 -8.29 3.12
N LEU A 366 1.04 -7.01 3.41
CA LEU A 366 1.56 -5.92 2.62
C LEU A 366 2.62 -5.18 3.42
N ALA A 367 3.64 -4.69 2.72
CA ALA A 367 4.52 -3.64 3.22
C ALA A 367 4.94 -2.74 2.05
N ILE A 368 5.10 -1.44 2.30
CA ILE A 368 5.54 -0.48 1.31
C ILE A 368 6.73 0.32 1.86
N SER A 369 7.72 0.62 1.02
CA SER A 369 8.81 1.55 1.37
C SER A 369 8.25 2.96 1.58
N ASP A 370 8.92 3.78 2.38
CA ASP A 370 8.53 5.18 2.65
C ASP A 370 8.35 6.01 1.38
N SER A 371 9.19 5.75 0.37
CA SER A 371 9.12 6.43 -0.92
C SER A 371 7.89 6.08 -1.74
N GLY A 372 7.17 5.01 -1.40
CA GLY A 372 6.05 4.46 -2.16
C GLY A 372 6.47 3.73 -3.45
N ASN A 373 7.76 3.40 -3.61
CA ASN A 373 8.30 2.81 -4.84
C ASN A 373 8.51 1.30 -4.76
N ILE A 374 8.69 0.74 -3.56
CA ILE A 374 8.85 -0.72 -3.38
C ILE A 374 7.68 -1.24 -2.58
N LEU A 375 7.05 -2.30 -3.09
CA LEU A 375 5.98 -3.04 -2.46
C LEU A 375 6.44 -4.46 -2.20
N ALA A 376 6.30 -4.96 -0.97
CA ALA A 376 6.50 -6.34 -0.63
C ALA A 376 5.17 -7.02 -0.30
N LEU A 377 5.01 -8.24 -0.80
CA LEU A 377 3.82 -9.07 -0.69
C LEU A 377 4.19 -10.40 -0.05
N GLY A 378 3.54 -10.71 1.07
CA GLY A 378 3.50 -12.05 1.65
C GLY A 378 2.24 -12.77 1.19
N ASN A 379 2.39 -13.97 0.64
CA ASN A 379 1.32 -14.81 0.12
C ASN A 379 1.32 -16.14 0.87
N TYR A 380 0.43 -16.25 1.87
CA TYR A 380 0.23 -17.51 2.56
C TYR A 380 -0.92 -18.31 1.94
N LEU A 381 -0.60 -19.52 1.49
CA LEU A 381 -1.53 -20.47 0.90
C LEU A 381 -1.82 -21.60 1.91
N ARG A 382 -3.09 -21.74 2.34
CA ARG A 382 -3.53 -22.89 3.19
C ARG A 382 -3.57 -24.25 2.45
N THR A 383 -3.15 -24.29 1.20
CA THR A 383 -3.09 -25.52 0.38
C THR A 383 -1.72 -26.20 0.53
N ASN A 384 -1.52 -27.37 -0.10
CA ASN A 384 -0.22 -28.06 -0.21
C ASN A 384 0.80 -27.29 -1.08
N ASN A 385 0.88 -25.97 -0.92
CA ASN A 385 1.78 -25.07 -1.62
C ASN A 385 2.76 -24.45 -0.62
N PHE A 386 3.86 -23.92 -1.13
CA PHE A 386 4.80 -23.13 -0.34
C PHE A 386 4.22 -21.74 -0.11
N GLY A 387 4.34 -21.23 1.13
CA GLY A 387 4.19 -19.80 1.36
C GLY A 387 5.25 -19.03 0.55
N LEU A 388 4.91 -17.82 0.11
CA LEU A 388 5.67 -17.05 -0.86
C LEU A 388 5.82 -15.60 -0.39
N ALA A 389 7.00 -15.01 -0.58
CA ALA A 389 7.19 -13.57 -0.50
C ALA A 389 7.78 -13.02 -1.80
N GLN A 390 7.32 -11.84 -2.20
CA GLN A 390 7.71 -11.17 -3.43
C GLN A 390 7.86 -9.67 -3.18
N ALA A 391 8.72 -9.02 -3.95
CA ALA A 391 8.84 -7.57 -3.96
C ALA A 391 8.70 -7.02 -5.38
N TYR A 392 8.15 -5.82 -5.51
CA TYR A 392 7.88 -5.16 -6.79
C TYR A 392 8.32 -3.70 -6.74
N ASP A 393 9.00 -3.26 -7.80
CA ASP A 393 9.22 -1.87 -8.11
C ASP A 393 7.93 -1.32 -8.71
N ILE A 394 7.23 -0.54 -7.91
CA ILE A 394 5.99 0.15 -8.24
C ILE A 394 6.25 1.65 -8.45
N SER A 395 7.50 2.05 -8.71
CA SER A 395 7.87 3.45 -8.90
C SER A 395 7.14 4.10 -10.07
N SER A 396 6.88 5.38 -9.87
CA SER A 396 6.78 6.42 -10.89
C SER A 396 7.48 6.14 -12.20
N VAL A 397 6.97 5.32 -13.13
CA VAL A 397 7.36 5.57 -14.52
C VAL A 397 6.79 6.95 -14.80
N LEU A 398 7.65 7.95 -15.01
CA LEU A 398 7.26 9.23 -15.56
C LEU A 398 6.43 8.87 -16.80
N SER A 399 5.11 8.92 -16.67
CA SER A 399 4.28 8.91 -17.84
C SER A 399 4.73 10.15 -18.61
N LEU A 400 5.23 9.94 -19.83
CA LEU A 400 4.95 10.94 -20.84
C LEU A 400 3.45 11.17 -20.70
N PRO A 401 3.00 12.41 -20.40
CA PRO A 401 1.60 12.68 -20.14
C PRO A 401 0.81 11.96 -21.22
N ASP A 402 -0.13 11.10 -20.82
CA ASP A 402 -0.98 10.35 -21.74
C ASP A 402 -1.56 11.39 -22.69
N ASN A 403 -0.94 11.50 -23.86
CA ASN A 403 -1.49 12.25 -24.96
C ASN A 403 -2.58 11.32 -25.46
N SER A 404 -3.73 11.36 -24.77
CA SER A 404 -5.02 10.93 -25.29
C SER A 404 -4.99 11.30 -26.76
N LEU A 405 -4.83 10.30 -27.64
CA LEU A 405 -4.64 10.54 -29.07
C LEU A 405 -5.86 11.35 -29.50
N ILE A 406 -5.66 12.64 -29.79
CA ILE A 406 -6.75 13.46 -30.29
C ILE A 406 -7.06 12.88 -31.67
N ASN A 407 -8.19 12.19 -31.79
CA ASN A 407 -8.66 11.72 -33.09
C ASN A 407 -9.01 12.95 -33.92
N VAL A 408 -8.12 13.31 -34.83
CA VAL A 408 -8.30 14.43 -35.75
C VAL A 408 -8.27 13.93 -37.17
N LEU A 409 -9.37 14.14 -37.88
CA LEU A 409 -9.50 13.82 -39.29
C LEU A 409 -9.35 15.11 -40.10
N VAL A 410 -8.41 15.10 -41.04
CA VAL A 410 -8.16 16.24 -41.94
C VAL A 410 -8.54 15.85 -43.36
N TYR A 411 -9.55 16.50 -43.92
CA TYR A 411 -10.12 16.15 -45.22
C TYR A 411 -10.72 17.35 -45.99
N PRO A 412 -10.72 17.32 -47.33
CA PRO A 412 -9.96 16.39 -48.17
C PRO A 412 -8.45 16.66 -48.04
N ASN A 413 -7.66 15.58 -48.08
CA ASN A 413 -6.21 15.66 -48.10
C ASN A 413 -5.69 14.57 -49.07
N PRO A 414 -5.18 14.91 -50.26
CA PRO A 414 -4.82 16.26 -50.75
C PRO A 414 -6.00 17.19 -51.09
N THR A 415 -5.77 18.51 -51.15
CA THR A 415 -6.75 19.54 -51.57
C THR A 415 -6.11 20.66 -52.40
N SER A 416 -6.91 21.52 -53.04
CA SER A 416 -6.45 22.75 -53.73
C SER A 416 -7.19 24.01 -53.30
N LYS A 417 -8.14 23.91 -52.36
CA LYS A 417 -8.97 25.05 -51.91
C LYS A 417 -9.28 25.02 -50.43
N ILE A 418 -9.94 23.97 -49.95
CA ILE A 418 -10.44 23.92 -48.56
C ILE A 418 -9.94 22.66 -47.87
N ILE A 419 -9.54 22.80 -46.61
CA ILE A 419 -9.30 21.73 -45.66
C ILE A 419 -10.26 21.86 -44.49
N ASN A 420 -10.89 20.77 -44.10
CA ASN A 420 -11.66 20.65 -42.86
C ASN A 420 -10.87 19.81 -41.85
N VAL A 421 -10.94 20.23 -40.59
CA VAL A 421 -10.31 19.56 -39.44
C VAL A 421 -11.41 19.14 -38.47
N SER A 422 -11.78 17.87 -38.49
CA SER A 422 -12.77 17.29 -37.58
C SER A 422 -12.09 16.77 -36.31
N ILE A 423 -12.65 17.11 -35.15
CA ILE A 423 -12.17 16.78 -33.80
C ILE A 423 -13.37 16.24 -33.02
N GLU A 424 -13.19 15.22 -32.19
CA GLU A 424 -14.29 14.59 -31.41
C GLU A 424 -15.01 15.56 -30.45
N ASP A 425 -14.31 16.55 -29.89
CA ASP A 425 -14.92 17.59 -29.06
C ASP A 425 -14.37 19.00 -29.40
N GLU A 426 -15.24 19.83 -29.97
CA GLU A 426 -14.91 21.17 -30.48
C GLU A 426 -14.62 22.19 -29.36
N THR A 427 -15.11 21.94 -28.14
CA THR A 427 -15.01 22.90 -27.02
C THR A 427 -13.57 23.10 -26.53
N PHE A 428 -12.68 22.18 -26.91
CA PHE A 428 -11.27 22.17 -26.54
C PHE A 428 -10.34 22.88 -27.53
N LEU A 429 -10.80 23.30 -28.72
CA LEU A 429 -9.90 23.93 -29.70
C LEU A 429 -9.41 25.32 -29.25
N LYS A 430 -8.09 25.54 -29.28
CA LYS A 430 -7.46 26.85 -29.04
C LYS A 430 -7.14 27.54 -30.37
N ASP A 431 -6.37 26.86 -31.22
CA ASP A 431 -6.08 27.27 -32.59
C ASP A 431 -5.50 26.11 -33.44
N ILE A 432 -5.53 26.30 -34.75
CA ILE A 432 -4.89 25.48 -35.78
C ILE A 432 -3.82 26.33 -36.44
N LEU A 433 -2.63 25.77 -36.59
CA LEU A 433 -1.44 26.41 -37.14
C LEU A 433 -0.98 25.61 -38.36
N ILE A 434 -0.70 26.26 -39.47
CA ILE A 434 -0.11 25.60 -40.64
C ILE A 434 1.30 26.13 -40.85
N TYR A 435 2.25 25.22 -40.96
CA TYR A 435 3.66 25.48 -41.19
C TYR A 435 4.12 24.92 -42.54
N ASP A 436 5.10 25.57 -43.16
CA ASP A 436 5.86 24.94 -44.24
C ASP A 436 6.77 23.83 -43.68
N VAL A 437 7.42 23.08 -44.58
CA VAL A 437 8.37 22.00 -44.19
C VAL A 437 9.65 22.53 -43.52
N LEU A 438 9.91 23.83 -43.59
CA LEU A 438 11.05 24.49 -42.94
C LEU A 438 10.69 25.00 -41.53
N GLY A 439 9.42 24.88 -41.11
CA GLY A 439 8.93 25.30 -39.80
C GLY A 439 8.47 26.76 -39.73
N HIS A 440 8.34 27.47 -40.86
CA HIS A 440 7.75 28.81 -40.87
C HIS A 440 6.23 28.75 -40.76
N LEU A 441 5.65 29.55 -39.87
CA LEU A 441 4.20 29.65 -39.71
C LEU A 441 3.60 30.37 -40.93
N ILE A 442 2.75 29.68 -41.67
CA ILE A 442 2.03 30.20 -42.83
C ILE A 442 0.68 30.78 -42.42
N LEU A 443 -0.05 30.07 -41.55
CA LEU A 443 -1.41 30.46 -41.19
C LEU A 443 -1.75 30.05 -39.75
N ARG A 444 -2.53 30.89 -39.07
CA ARG A 444 -3.17 30.57 -37.79
C ARG A 444 -4.68 30.78 -37.94
N SER A 445 -5.46 29.76 -37.62
CA SER A 445 -6.93 29.78 -37.65
C SER A 445 -7.51 29.32 -36.32
N LYS A 446 -8.67 29.86 -35.94
CA LYS A 446 -9.51 29.28 -34.88
C LYS A 446 -10.68 28.46 -35.45
N ASN A 447 -10.88 28.54 -36.77
CA ASN A 447 -11.93 27.82 -37.49
C ASN A 447 -11.38 26.50 -38.01
N GLN A 448 -12.21 25.45 -37.95
CA GLN A 448 -11.90 24.10 -38.42
C GLN A 448 -11.91 23.96 -39.95
N THR A 449 -12.56 24.89 -40.65
CA THR A 449 -12.51 25.02 -42.11
C THR A 449 -11.48 26.08 -42.48
N ILE A 450 -10.47 25.68 -43.26
CA ILE A 450 -9.32 26.51 -43.64
C ILE A 450 -9.25 26.60 -45.16
N ASP A 451 -9.19 27.82 -45.68
CA ASP A 451 -8.91 28.10 -47.08
C ASP A 451 -7.39 28.08 -47.31
N VAL A 452 -6.96 27.25 -48.25
CA VAL A 452 -5.56 27.05 -48.67
C VAL A 452 -5.38 27.35 -50.16
N SER A 453 -6.33 28.01 -50.82
CA SER A 453 -6.26 28.34 -52.24
C SER A 453 -5.08 29.23 -52.61
N ASP A 454 -4.62 30.07 -51.67
CA ASP A 454 -3.45 30.94 -51.84
C ASP A 454 -2.10 30.23 -51.54
N PHE A 455 -2.13 28.97 -51.12
CA PHE A 455 -0.93 28.23 -50.77
C PHE A 455 -0.28 27.70 -52.05
N LYS A 456 1.06 27.69 -52.08
CA LYS A 456 1.79 27.03 -53.17
C LYS A 456 1.57 25.52 -53.08
N SER A 457 1.51 24.84 -54.22
CA SER A 457 1.45 23.37 -54.26
C SER A 457 2.64 22.77 -53.51
N GLY A 458 2.38 21.90 -52.54
CA GLY A 458 3.42 21.40 -51.65
C GLY A 458 2.91 20.67 -50.41
N LEU A 459 3.86 20.22 -49.59
CA LEU A 459 3.60 19.60 -48.29
C LEU A 459 3.63 20.67 -47.21
N TYR A 460 2.67 20.61 -46.28
CA TYR A 460 2.60 21.46 -45.10
C TYR A 460 2.34 20.63 -43.84
N LEU A 461 2.68 21.19 -42.69
CA LEU A 461 2.40 20.61 -41.38
C LEU A 461 1.25 21.39 -40.74
N LEU A 462 0.15 20.71 -40.45
CA LEU A 462 -0.97 21.25 -39.69
C LEU A 462 -0.81 20.84 -38.22
N LYS A 463 -0.64 21.83 -37.35
CA LYS A 463 -0.53 21.68 -35.90
C LYS A 463 -1.78 22.22 -35.22
N LEU A 464 -2.47 21.35 -34.50
CA LEU A 464 -3.64 21.69 -33.70
C LEU A 464 -3.22 21.87 -32.24
N ARG A 465 -3.76 22.89 -31.57
CA ARG A 465 -3.58 23.12 -30.15
C ARG A 465 -4.91 23.21 -29.44
N THR A 466 -5.00 22.59 -28.27
CA THR A 466 -6.18 22.63 -27.41
C THR A 466 -6.00 23.62 -26.26
N LYS A 467 -7.09 23.94 -25.56
CA LYS A 467 -7.11 24.88 -24.42
C LYS A 467 -6.32 24.37 -23.21
N ASP A 468 -6.22 23.06 -23.03
CA ASP A 468 -5.37 22.36 -22.06
C ASP A 468 -3.91 22.20 -22.52
N ASN A 469 -3.50 22.94 -23.57
CA ASN A 469 -2.15 22.96 -24.14
C ASN A 469 -1.65 21.62 -24.70
N LYS A 470 -2.53 20.67 -25.02
CA LYS A 470 -2.15 19.51 -25.85
C LYS A 470 -1.95 19.95 -27.30
N GLU A 471 -1.01 19.30 -27.98
CA GLU A 471 -0.67 19.62 -29.36
C GLU A 471 -0.63 18.35 -30.21
N MET A 472 -1.17 18.43 -31.43
CA MET A 472 -1.10 17.35 -32.41
C MET A 472 -0.64 17.91 -33.75
N THR A 473 0.22 17.20 -34.47
CA THR A 473 0.69 17.61 -35.80
C THR A 473 0.38 16.55 -36.83
N THR A 474 -0.19 16.95 -37.97
CA THR A 474 -0.46 16.08 -39.11
C THR A 474 0.00 16.71 -40.42
N LYS A 475 0.21 15.89 -41.44
CA LYS A 475 0.69 16.33 -42.76
C LYS A 475 -0.49 16.62 -43.68
N ILE A 476 -0.45 17.75 -44.38
CA ILE A 476 -1.42 18.11 -45.41
C ILE A 476 -0.72 18.38 -46.74
N VAL A 477 -1.38 18.02 -47.83
CA VAL A 477 -0.87 18.20 -49.20
C VAL A 477 -1.77 19.17 -49.95
N VAL A 478 -1.20 20.30 -50.38
CA VAL A 478 -1.86 21.27 -51.26
C VAL A 478 -1.43 21.02 -52.70
N ARG A 479 -2.39 20.96 -53.63
CA ARG A 479 -2.18 20.72 -55.06
C ARG A 479 -2.39 21.97 -55.88
#